data_AF-A0AA41K7Z2-F1
#
_entry.id   AF-A0AA41K7Z2-F1
#
_cell.length_a   1.000
_cell.length_b   1.000
_cell.length_c   1.000
_cell.angle_alpha   90.00
_cell.angle_beta   90.00
_cell.angle_gamma   90.00
#
_symmetry.space_group_name_H-M   'P 1'
#
loop_
_entity.id
_entity.type
_entity.pdbx_description
1 polymer ?
#
loop_
_entity_poly.entity_id
_entity_poly.type
_entity_poly.pdbx_seq_one_letter_code
_entity_poly.pdbx_strand_id
1 'polypeptide(L)'
;MRYRKNCSGFTLVELVVVVAILAILMAMAVPQMIGYTKASHRMAGRTEAYLCVDAVQRYLDDEKEKGTLSAGKIVKLVNQELSNPDTVLSDYLYGGQQGAKLTAMDVDLTSGLLKSLTYESKYYTVKITIDKDGKRTWTNEVLK
;
A
#
# COMPACT_ATOMS: atom_id res chain seq x y z
N MET A 1 39.13 -31.44 46.33
CA MET A 1 39.16 -31.37 44.85
C MET A 1 38.76 -29.96 44.42
N ARG A 2 39.65 -29.17 43.78
CA ARG A 2 39.35 -27.81 43.28
C ARG A 2 39.28 -27.82 41.76
N TYR A 3 38.09 -27.61 41.20
CA TYR A 3 37.85 -27.54 39.75
C TYR A 3 38.18 -26.11 39.27
N ARG A 4 39.27 -25.93 38.52
CA ARG A 4 39.56 -24.64 37.85
C ARG A 4 38.67 -24.55 36.62
N LYS A 5 37.72 -23.62 36.61
CA LYS A 5 36.93 -23.29 35.42
C LYS A 5 37.86 -22.64 34.40
N ASN A 6 38.03 -23.26 33.24
CA ASN A 6 38.65 -22.63 32.08
C ASN A 6 37.73 -21.49 31.62
N CYS A 7 38.06 -20.25 31.99
CA CYS A 7 37.44 -19.07 31.39
C CYS A 7 38.13 -18.82 30.05
N SER A 8 37.73 -19.58 29.02
CA SER A 8 38.08 -19.31 27.63
C SER A 8 37.34 -18.04 27.20
N GLY A 9 37.94 -16.88 27.39
CA GLY A 9 37.44 -15.62 26.85
C GLY A 9 37.80 -15.50 25.38
N PHE A 10 36.88 -14.98 24.56
CA PHE A 10 37.18 -14.53 23.20
C PHE A 10 38.30 -13.48 23.24
N THR A 11 39.24 -13.57 22.31
CA THR A 11 40.28 -12.56 22.17
C THR A 11 39.68 -11.27 21.60
N LEU A 12 40.20 -10.11 22.00
CA LEU A 12 39.77 -8.82 21.44
C LEU A 12 39.97 -8.77 19.92
N VAL A 13 40.98 -9.48 19.42
CA VAL A 13 41.31 -9.56 17.99
C VAL A 13 40.22 -10.29 17.21
N GLU A 14 39.72 -11.42 17.73
CA GLU A 14 38.62 -12.16 17.08
C GLU A 14 37.36 -11.31 16.94
N LEU A 15 37.03 -10.49 17.94
CA LEU A 15 35.87 -9.61 17.89
C LEU A 15 36.04 -8.50 16.84
N VAL A 16 37.22 -7.86 16.77
CA VAL A 16 37.48 -6.74 15.86
C VAL A 16 37.44 -7.20 14.40
N VAL A 17 37.99 -8.38 14.09
CA VAL A 17 37.96 -8.93 12.72
C VAL A 17 36.52 -9.22 12.29
N VAL A 18 35.67 -9.76 13.18
CA VAL A 18 34.26 -10.03 12.86
C VAL A 18 33.49 -8.75 12.58
N VAL A 19 33.63 -7.72 13.41
CA VAL A 19 32.94 -6.44 13.21
C VAL A 19 33.42 -5.75 11.93
N ALA A 20 34.71 -5.88 11.57
CA ALA A 20 35.25 -5.35 10.33
C ALA A 20 34.60 -5.99 9.09
N ILE A 21 34.44 -7.32 9.07
CA ILE A 21 33.77 -8.02 7.96
C ILE A 21 32.27 -7.66 7.92
N LEU A 22 31.60 -7.60 9.08
CA LEU A 22 30.18 -7.20 9.16
C LEU A 22 29.96 -5.77 8.64
N ALA A 23 30.90 -4.85 8.86
CA ALA A 23 30.82 -3.50 8.34
C ALA A 23 30.86 -3.47 6.79
N ILE A 24 31.73 -4.28 6.18
CA ILE A 24 31.82 -4.39 4.70
C ILE A 24 30.53 -4.98 4.13
N LEU A 25 30.00 -6.05 4.76
CA LEU A 25 28.74 -6.67 4.31
C LEU A 25 27.56 -5.70 4.44
N MET A 26 27.45 -4.98 5.56
CA MET A 26 26.38 -3.99 5.76
C MET A 26 26.45 -2.84 4.77
N ALA A 27 27.65 -2.39 4.37
CA ALA A 27 27.82 -1.33 3.38
C ALA A 27 27.17 -1.67 2.03
N MET A 28 27.19 -2.94 1.62
CA MET A 28 26.52 -3.39 0.38
C MET A 28 25.05 -3.79 0.61
N ALA A 29 24.72 -4.38 1.77
CA ALA A 29 23.38 -4.89 2.05
C ALA A 29 22.33 -3.79 2.25
N VAL A 30 22.67 -2.71 2.97
CA VAL A 30 21.74 -1.61 3.29
C VAL A 30 21.13 -0.94 2.04
N PRO A 31 21.90 -0.49 1.02
CA PRO A 31 21.30 0.15 -0.16
C PRO A 31 20.39 -0.80 -0.94
N GLN A 32 20.73 -2.09 -1.03
CA GLN A 32 19.90 -3.11 -1.68
C GLN A 32 18.57 -3.30 -0.93
N MET A 33 18.60 -3.36 0.41
CA MET A 33 17.39 -3.49 1.23
C MET A 33 16.47 -2.26 1.10
N ILE A 34 17.02 -1.04 1.02
CA ILE A 34 16.22 0.18 0.80
C ILE A 34 15.52 0.16 -0.57
N GLY A 35 16.20 -0.33 -1.62
CA GLY A 35 15.57 -0.49 -2.94
C GLY A 35 14.44 -1.52 -2.93
N TYR A 36 14.67 -2.67 -2.31
CA TYR A 36 13.69 -3.75 -2.21
C TYR A 36 12.44 -3.36 -1.39
N THR A 37 12.64 -2.65 -0.27
CA THR A 37 11.54 -2.13 0.54
C THR A 37 10.71 -1.10 -0.25
N LYS A 38 11.32 -0.17 -0.99
CA LYS A 38 10.57 0.76 -1.85
C LYS A 38 9.75 0.04 -2.93
N ALA A 39 10.33 -0.99 -3.57
CA ALA A 39 9.65 -1.77 -4.58
C ALA A 39 8.45 -2.56 -4.01
N SER A 40 8.62 -3.20 -2.85
CA SER A 40 7.54 -3.93 -2.18
C SER A 40 6.39 -3.02 -1.74
N HIS A 41 6.69 -1.83 -1.19
CA HIS A 41 5.64 -0.84 -0.87
C HIS A 41 4.90 -0.39 -2.13
N ARG A 42 5.62 -0.12 -3.23
CA ARG A 42 4.98 0.24 -4.52
C ARG A 42 4.06 -0.88 -5.03
N MET A 43 4.48 -2.14 -4.92
CA MET A 43 3.68 -3.29 -5.34
C MET A 43 2.46 -3.48 -4.44
N ALA A 44 2.63 -3.42 -3.12
CA ALA A 44 1.53 -3.52 -2.15
C ALA A 44 0.47 -2.45 -2.43
N GLY A 45 0.92 -1.21 -2.60
CA GLY A 45 0.07 -0.10 -2.97
C GLY A 45 -0.70 -0.23 -4.26
N ARG A 46 -0.01 -0.74 -5.27
CA ARG A 46 -0.64 -1.02 -6.54
C ARG A 46 -1.75 -2.06 -6.37
N THR A 47 -1.45 -3.18 -5.70
CA THR A 47 -2.43 -4.24 -5.44
C THR A 47 -3.63 -3.72 -4.66
N GLU A 48 -3.41 -2.92 -3.62
CA GLU A 48 -4.49 -2.31 -2.83
C GLU A 48 -5.34 -1.36 -3.66
N ALA A 49 -4.73 -0.54 -4.51
CA ALA A 49 -5.46 0.36 -5.38
C ALA A 49 -6.34 -0.41 -6.41
N TYR A 50 -5.89 -1.57 -6.91
CA TYR A 50 -6.74 -2.47 -7.70
C TYR A 50 -7.94 -2.99 -6.91
N LEU A 51 -7.71 -3.47 -5.69
CA LEU A 51 -8.77 -3.95 -4.81
C LEU A 51 -9.78 -2.84 -4.51
N CYS A 52 -9.31 -1.61 -4.31
CA CYS A 52 -10.16 -0.44 -4.12
C CYS A 52 -11.02 -0.15 -5.35
N VAL A 53 -10.46 -0.22 -6.56
CA VAL A 53 -11.23 -0.05 -7.80
C VAL A 53 -12.34 -1.10 -7.92
N ASP A 54 -12.02 -2.36 -7.65
CA ASP A 54 -13.00 -3.44 -7.73
C ASP A 54 -14.08 -3.30 -6.65
N ALA A 55 -13.72 -2.89 -5.44
CA ALA A 55 -14.66 -2.62 -4.35
C ALA A 55 -15.57 -1.42 -4.64
N VAL A 56 -15.00 -0.31 -5.13
CA VAL A 56 -15.78 0.88 -5.51
C VAL A 56 -16.71 0.57 -6.67
N GLN A 57 -16.27 -0.18 -7.68
CA GLN A 57 -17.14 -0.54 -8.80
C GLN A 57 -18.33 -1.40 -8.33
N ARG A 58 -18.10 -2.39 -7.45
CA ARG A 58 -19.17 -3.19 -6.84
C ARG A 58 -20.15 -2.34 -6.05
N TYR A 59 -19.65 -1.41 -5.24
CA TYR A 59 -20.50 -0.48 -4.51
C TYR A 59 -21.37 0.38 -5.45
N LEU A 60 -20.79 0.89 -6.53
CA LEU A 60 -21.52 1.70 -7.53
C LEU A 60 -22.58 0.87 -8.26
N ASP A 61 -22.28 -0.39 -8.59
CA ASP A 61 -23.22 -1.30 -9.24
C ASP A 61 -24.42 -1.61 -8.32
N ASP A 62 -24.19 -1.93 -7.05
CA ASP A 62 -25.24 -2.16 -6.05
C ASP A 62 -26.13 -0.92 -5.84
N GLU A 63 -25.51 0.26 -5.78
CA GLU A 63 -26.21 1.54 -5.62
C GLU A 63 -27.01 1.94 -6.85
N LYS A 64 -26.53 1.57 -8.04
CA LYS A 64 -27.25 1.77 -9.29
C LYS A 64 -28.45 0.83 -9.39
N GLU A 65 -28.31 -0.44 -9.02
CA GLU A 65 -29.42 -1.39 -9.00
C GLU A 65 -30.54 -0.96 -8.04
N LYS A 66 -30.15 -0.37 -6.90
CA LYS A 66 -31.09 0.25 -5.94
C LYS A 66 -31.69 1.58 -6.42
N GLY A 67 -31.21 2.14 -7.52
CA GLY A 67 -31.63 3.45 -8.05
C GLY A 67 -31.23 4.64 -7.18
N THR A 68 -30.29 4.46 -6.23
CA THR A 68 -29.87 5.46 -5.25
C THR A 68 -28.51 6.09 -5.56
N LEU A 69 -27.91 5.73 -6.70
CA LEU A 69 -26.66 6.29 -7.17
C LEU A 69 -26.78 7.82 -7.35
N SER A 70 -26.00 8.56 -6.58
CA SER A 70 -25.97 10.02 -6.62
C SER A 70 -24.58 10.56 -6.34
N ALA A 71 -24.30 11.78 -6.80
CA ALA A 71 -23.04 12.47 -6.55
C ALA A 71 -22.73 12.60 -5.04
N GLY A 72 -23.77 12.71 -4.20
CA GLY A 72 -23.61 12.79 -2.75
C GLY A 72 -23.07 11.50 -2.11
N LYS A 73 -23.38 10.33 -2.66
CA LYS A 73 -22.79 9.05 -2.20
C LYS A 73 -21.36 8.88 -2.70
N ILE A 74 -21.08 9.32 -3.93
CA ILE A 74 -19.74 9.33 -4.51
C ILE A 74 -18.77 10.16 -3.66
N VAL A 75 -19.17 11.36 -3.25
CA VAL A 75 -18.31 12.23 -2.41
C VAL A 75 -18.01 11.61 -1.04
N LYS A 76 -18.91 10.78 -0.49
CA LYS A 76 -18.69 10.09 0.79
C LYS A 76 -17.63 9.00 0.75
N LEU A 77 -17.31 8.48 -0.44
CA LEU A 77 -16.26 7.49 -0.66
C LEU A 77 -14.87 8.15 -0.69
N VAL A 78 -14.80 9.44 -0.98
CA VAL A 78 -13.55 10.21 -1.04
C VAL A 78 -13.15 10.69 0.36
N ASN A 79 -11.85 10.76 0.61
CA ASN A 79 -11.17 11.11 1.86
C ASN A 79 -11.42 10.16 3.05
N GLN A 80 -11.98 8.98 2.80
CA GLN A 80 -12.13 7.94 3.81
C GLN A 80 -10.82 7.18 4.02
N GLU A 81 -10.53 6.86 5.28
CA GLU A 81 -9.41 6.00 5.64
C GLU A 81 -9.80 4.53 5.48
N LEU A 82 -9.19 3.85 4.51
CA LEU A 82 -9.51 2.47 4.15
C LEU A 82 -9.15 1.46 5.26
N SER A 83 -8.33 1.87 6.24
CA SER A 83 -8.05 1.10 7.44
C SER A 83 -9.16 1.17 8.49
N ASN A 84 -10.10 2.12 8.38
CA ASN A 84 -11.17 2.30 9.34
C ASN A 84 -12.35 1.36 9.00
N PRO A 85 -12.82 0.51 9.92
CA PRO A 85 -13.98 -0.36 9.70
C PRO A 85 -15.30 0.40 9.45
N ASP A 86 -15.41 1.67 9.85
CA ASP A 86 -16.64 2.47 9.69
C ASP A 86 -16.77 3.16 8.31
N THR A 87 -16.01 2.71 7.30
CA THR A 87 -16.09 3.28 5.95
C THR A 87 -17.21 2.67 5.14
N VAL A 88 -17.73 3.41 4.17
CA VAL A 88 -18.76 2.95 3.23
C VAL A 88 -18.30 1.75 2.38
N LEU A 89 -16.98 1.53 2.29
CA LEU A 89 -16.38 0.42 1.55
C LEU A 89 -16.00 -0.78 2.42
N SER A 90 -16.24 -0.76 3.74
CA SER A 90 -15.81 -1.86 4.62
C SER A 90 -16.50 -3.19 4.31
N ASP A 91 -17.72 -3.17 3.77
CA ASP A 91 -18.43 -4.36 3.29
C ASP A 91 -17.84 -4.92 1.98
N TYR A 92 -17.08 -4.11 1.23
CA TYR A 92 -16.58 -4.44 -0.10
C TYR A 92 -15.05 -4.59 -0.16
N LEU A 93 -14.34 -4.07 0.85
CA LEU A 93 -12.89 -4.06 0.96
C LEU A 93 -12.49 -4.39 2.41
N TYR A 94 -11.92 -5.58 2.60
CA TYR A 94 -11.34 -5.96 3.88
C TYR A 94 -9.86 -5.57 3.94
N GLY A 95 -9.58 -4.50 4.70
CA GLY A 95 -8.22 -4.05 4.99
C GLY A 95 -7.69 -2.97 4.03
N GLY A 96 -6.67 -2.28 4.51
CA GLY A 96 -5.91 -1.25 3.80
C GLY A 96 -4.74 -0.78 4.67
N GLN A 97 -3.62 -0.41 4.06
CA GLN A 97 -2.46 0.09 4.83
C GLN A 97 -2.83 1.27 5.72
N GLN A 98 -2.25 1.37 6.92
CA GLN A 98 -2.51 2.48 7.83
C GLN A 98 -2.23 3.83 7.15
N GLY A 99 -3.24 4.69 7.07
CA GLY A 99 -3.18 5.97 6.37
C GLY A 99 -3.51 5.91 4.87
N ALA A 100 -3.98 4.76 4.37
CA ALA A 100 -4.50 4.61 3.02
C ALA A 100 -5.84 5.35 2.87
N LYS A 101 -5.93 6.23 1.87
CA LYS A 101 -7.13 7.04 1.60
C LYS A 101 -7.45 7.05 0.11
N LEU A 102 -8.74 7.20 -0.20
CA LEU A 102 -9.19 7.53 -1.55
C LEU A 102 -9.26 9.04 -1.69
N THR A 103 -8.30 9.66 -2.36
CA THR A 103 -8.22 11.14 -2.41
C THR A 103 -9.04 11.73 -3.56
N ALA A 104 -9.32 10.95 -4.61
CA ALA A 104 -10.19 11.37 -5.71
C ALA A 104 -10.79 10.17 -6.43
N MET A 105 -12.00 10.33 -6.96
CA MET A 105 -12.63 9.39 -7.87
C MET A 105 -13.44 10.16 -8.93
N ASP A 106 -13.51 9.63 -10.14
CA ASP A 106 -14.37 10.11 -11.20
C ASP A 106 -15.30 8.97 -11.63
N VAL A 107 -16.60 9.20 -11.59
CA VAL A 107 -17.64 8.21 -11.90
C VAL A 107 -18.59 8.83 -12.90
N ASP A 108 -18.89 8.09 -13.96
CA ASP A 108 -19.95 8.45 -14.88
C ASP A 108 -21.30 8.06 -14.30
N LEU A 109 -22.05 9.03 -13.80
CA LEU A 109 -23.37 8.82 -13.18
C LEU A 109 -24.41 8.25 -14.16
N THR A 110 -24.20 8.38 -15.47
CA THR A 110 -25.12 7.88 -16.49
C THR A 110 -24.93 6.38 -16.70
N SER A 111 -23.67 5.92 -16.70
CA SER A 111 -23.33 4.51 -16.91
C SER A 111 -23.09 3.74 -15.61
N GLY A 112 -22.83 4.42 -14.49
CA GLY A 112 -22.42 3.82 -13.21
C GLY A 112 -20.96 3.34 -13.20
N LEU A 113 -20.19 3.67 -14.23
CA LEU A 113 -18.82 3.18 -14.40
C LEU A 113 -17.81 4.14 -13.76
N LEU A 114 -16.89 3.58 -12.99
CA LEU A 114 -15.72 4.29 -12.48
C LEU A 114 -14.77 4.62 -13.64
N LYS A 115 -14.43 5.89 -13.83
CA LYS A 115 -13.46 6.39 -14.82
C LYS A 115 -12.08 6.58 -14.23
N SER A 116 -11.98 7.03 -12.97
CA SER A 116 -10.69 7.12 -12.29
C SER A 116 -10.80 6.97 -10.79
N LEU A 117 -9.72 6.52 -10.16
CA LEU A 117 -9.57 6.41 -8.71
C LEU A 117 -8.12 6.76 -8.32
N THR A 118 -7.98 7.63 -7.34
CA THR A 118 -6.70 8.03 -6.74
C THR A 118 -6.62 7.45 -5.34
N TYR A 119 -5.69 6.52 -5.15
CA TYR A 119 -5.34 5.93 -3.87
C TYR A 119 -4.07 6.61 -3.34
N GLU A 120 -4.09 7.06 -2.10
CA GLU A 120 -2.96 7.66 -1.41
C GLU A 120 -2.59 6.81 -0.19
N SER A 121 -1.30 6.48 -0.05
CA SER A 121 -0.73 5.87 1.15
C SER A 121 0.43 6.73 1.65
N LYS A 122 0.95 6.40 2.84
CA LYS A 122 2.09 7.08 3.48
C LYS A 122 3.32 7.24 2.57
N TYR A 123 3.52 6.34 1.60
CA TYR A 123 4.73 6.29 0.77
C TYR A 123 4.52 6.60 -0.71
N TYR A 124 3.28 6.54 -1.23
CA TYR A 124 3.01 6.68 -2.66
C TYR A 124 1.56 7.07 -2.93
N THR A 125 1.33 7.76 -4.04
CA THR A 125 -0.01 7.97 -4.61
C THR A 125 -0.12 7.22 -5.93
N VAL A 126 -1.18 6.43 -6.10
CA VAL A 126 -1.49 5.69 -7.32
C VAL A 126 -2.77 6.24 -7.91
N LYS A 127 -2.71 6.76 -9.13
CA LYS A 127 -3.90 7.08 -9.92
C LYS A 127 -4.16 5.95 -10.91
N ILE A 128 -5.41 5.53 -10.94
CA ILE A 128 -5.92 4.50 -11.84
C ILE A 128 -6.95 5.17 -12.72
N THR A 129 -6.79 5.06 -14.03
CA THR A 129 -7.75 5.52 -15.01
C THR A 129 -8.29 4.32 -15.77
N ILE A 130 -9.60 4.17 -15.82
CA ILE A 130 -10.30 3.11 -16.52
C ILE A 130 -10.87 3.74 -17.79
N ASP A 131 -10.33 3.31 -18.94
CA ASP A 131 -10.83 3.76 -20.24
C ASP A 131 -12.18 3.11 -20.56
N LYS A 132 -12.92 3.66 -21.54
CA LYS A 132 -14.27 3.19 -21.93
C LYS A 132 -14.30 1.74 -22.39
N ASP A 133 -13.16 1.19 -22.82
CA ASP A 133 -12.95 -0.21 -23.19
C ASP A 133 -12.59 -1.13 -21.99
N GLY A 134 -12.68 -0.62 -20.75
CA GLY A 134 -12.31 -1.36 -19.53
C GLY A 134 -10.80 -1.48 -19.30
N LYS A 135 -9.98 -0.86 -20.15
CA LYS A 135 -8.52 -0.89 -20.05
C LYS A 135 -8.06 -0.01 -18.89
N ARG A 136 -7.47 -0.64 -17.87
CA ARG A 136 -6.94 0.04 -16.67
C ARG A 136 -5.53 0.55 -16.92
N THR A 137 -5.38 1.86 -17.03
CA THR A 137 -4.09 2.56 -17.12
C THR A 137 -3.71 3.17 -15.77
N TRP A 138 -2.42 3.19 -15.45
CA TRP A 138 -1.90 3.58 -14.14
C TRP A 138 -0.97 4.75 -14.34
N THR A 139 -1.17 5.80 -13.56
CA THR A 139 -0.23 6.91 -13.46
C THR A 139 0.25 6.96 -12.02
N ASN A 140 1.51 6.61 -11.81
CA ASN A 140 2.14 6.79 -10.51
C ASN A 140 2.53 8.26 -10.40
N GLU A 141 1.79 9.01 -9.59
CA GLU A 141 2.16 10.37 -9.25
C GLU A 141 2.77 10.36 -7.84
N VAL A 142 4.08 10.56 -7.79
CA VAL A 142 4.85 11.00 -6.63
C VAL A 142 5.10 9.94 -5.53
N LEU A 143 6.39 9.66 -5.33
CA LEU A 143 6.94 9.16 -4.06
C LEU A 143 7.08 10.39 -3.15
N LYS A 144 6.35 10.44 -2.03
CA LYS A 144 6.58 11.44 -0.99
C LYS A 144 7.85 11.12 -0.20
#